data_AF-A0A971SIA6-F1
#
_entry.id   AF-A0A971SIA6-F1
#
_cell.length_a   1.000
_cell.length_b   1.000
_cell.length_c   1.000
_cell.angle_alpha   90.00
_cell.angle_beta   90.00
_cell.angle_gamma   90.00
#
_symmetry.space_group_name_H-M   'P 1'
#
loop_
_entity.id
_entity.type
_entity.pdbx_description
1 polymer ?
#
loop_
_entity_poly.entity_id
_entity_poly.type
_entity_poly.pdbx_seq_one_letter_code
_entity_poly.pdbx_strand_id
1 'polypeptide(L)'
;MKETKTENKLSEKARKQPLTWLTGLLFSEDVYKRIGGYLLIGLILFAIVWAIAYFVPGEGTLRNTFLVDKLFGIKGSETIGNRWEARLGATFKLFKKEYQTAEVFNNWGNILLVTLKVFLHHAVAVFLFIFLLNRFRIGRSPLGLFYYLLYTILIGIVVGTNSYPYPAQGFTPLGALVTFFRFGLWVWFSYGLLLAATTNWTWLKTGSLLDDSWQREGKFWSWPQLTSDEKEVLIFGLLFLLVSSFAEARLIVLYGRHLL
;
A
#
# COMPACT_ATOMS: atom_id res chain seq x y z
N MET A 1 49.89 -17.71 9.63
CA MET A 1 49.36 -16.39 10.05
C MET A 1 49.12 -15.38 8.90
N LYS A 2 49.31 -15.75 7.61
CA LYS A 2 48.94 -14.92 6.44
C LYS A 2 47.55 -15.24 5.86
N GLU A 3 47.03 -16.44 6.08
CA GLU A 3 45.71 -16.89 5.59
C GLU A 3 44.56 -16.15 6.29
N THR A 4 44.62 -16.00 7.61
CA THR A 4 43.60 -15.31 8.41
C THR A 4 43.43 -13.82 8.08
N LYS A 5 44.49 -13.13 7.62
CA LYS A 5 44.39 -11.73 7.17
C LYS A 5 43.74 -11.60 5.79
N THR A 6 43.83 -12.63 4.97
CA THR A 6 43.30 -12.62 3.60
C THR A 6 41.81 -12.96 3.60
N GLU A 7 41.39 -13.91 4.44
CA GLU A 7 39.97 -14.22 4.69
C GLU A 7 39.22 -13.03 5.33
N ASN A 8 39.80 -12.36 6.32
CA ASN A 8 39.19 -11.16 6.91
C ASN A 8 39.08 -10.00 5.91
N LYS A 9 40.06 -9.83 5.01
CA LYS A 9 39.98 -8.82 3.93
C LYS A 9 38.92 -9.14 2.88
N LEU A 10 38.70 -10.41 2.57
CA LEU A 10 37.65 -10.85 1.63
C LEU A 10 36.25 -10.65 2.24
N SER A 11 36.08 -10.96 3.53
CA SER A 11 34.87 -10.67 4.30
C SER A 11 34.55 -9.17 4.38
N GLU A 12 35.56 -8.32 4.62
CA GLU A 12 35.39 -6.86 4.60
C GLU A 12 35.09 -6.29 3.20
N LYS A 13 35.66 -6.86 2.13
CA LYS A 13 35.37 -6.43 0.75
C LYS A 13 33.97 -6.85 0.30
N ALA A 14 33.49 -8.02 0.71
CA ALA A 14 32.11 -8.47 0.45
C ALA A 14 31.07 -7.58 1.16
N ARG A 15 31.43 -7.01 2.33
CA ARG A 15 30.64 -5.98 3.03
C ARG A 15 30.63 -4.61 2.35
N LYS A 16 31.53 -4.33 1.40
CA LYS A 16 31.73 -2.99 0.80
C LYS A 16 30.97 -2.74 -0.50
N GLN A 17 30.17 -3.70 -0.99
CA GLN A 17 29.33 -3.48 -2.16
C GLN A 17 27.89 -3.16 -1.74
N PRO A 18 27.37 -1.95 -2.01
CA PRO A 18 26.04 -1.53 -1.57
C PRO A 18 24.92 -2.41 -2.14
N LEU A 19 25.13 -2.97 -3.34
CA LEU A 19 24.23 -3.93 -3.98
C LEU A 19 24.11 -5.24 -3.18
N THR A 20 25.23 -5.78 -2.69
CA THR A 20 25.25 -7.03 -1.91
C THR A 20 24.52 -6.85 -0.58
N TRP A 21 24.70 -5.71 0.07
CA TRP A 21 23.95 -5.37 1.28
C TRP A 21 22.44 -5.25 1.02
N LEU A 22 22.04 -4.54 -0.04
CA LEU A 22 20.64 -4.38 -0.40
C LEU A 22 19.96 -5.72 -0.73
N THR A 23 20.64 -6.57 -1.50
CA THR A 23 20.13 -7.94 -1.78
C THR A 23 20.02 -8.78 -0.51
N GLY A 24 20.93 -8.59 0.45
CA GLY A 24 20.88 -9.23 1.77
C GLY A 24 19.68 -8.78 2.62
N LEU A 25 19.21 -7.54 2.45
CA LEU A 25 17.97 -7.07 3.07
C LEU A 25 16.73 -7.62 2.38
N LEU A 26 16.63 -7.46 1.06
CA LEU A 26 15.44 -7.83 0.26
C LEU A 26 15.06 -9.31 0.36
N PHE A 27 16.07 -10.17 0.46
CA PHE A 27 15.91 -11.63 0.46
C PHE A 27 16.38 -12.25 1.79
N SER A 28 16.29 -11.49 2.88
CA SER A 28 16.58 -11.98 4.22
C SER A 28 15.51 -12.96 4.69
N GLU A 29 15.89 -13.94 5.50
CA GLU A 29 14.93 -14.79 6.22
C GLU A 29 14.23 -14.03 7.36
N ASP A 30 14.89 -12.99 7.88
CA ASP A 30 14.36 -12.09 8.89
C ASP A 30 13.36 -11.10 8.27
N VAL A 31 12.10 -11.17 8.73
CA VAL A 31 11.00 -10.35 8.20
C VAL A 31 11.25 -8.86 8.37
N TYR A 32 11.89 -8.43 9.46
CA TYR A 32 12.16 -7.01 9.73
C TYR A 32 13.22 -6.47 8.78
N LYS A 33 14.22 -7.27 8.44
CA LYS A 33 15.21 -6.90 7.41
C LYS A 33 14.57 -6.82 6.02
N ARG A 34 13.65 -7.75 5.69
CA ARG A 34 12.87 -7.68 4.43
C ARG A 34 12.04 -6.41 4.35
N ILE A 35 11.33 -6.04 5.42
CA ILE A 35 10.59 -4.78 5.51
C ILE A 35 11.52 -3.61 5.20
N GLY A 36 12.66 -3.52 5.88
CA GLY A 36 13.64 -2.47 5.64
C GLY A 36 14.10 -2.42 4.17
N GLY A 37 14.36 -3.57 3.56
CA GLY A 37 14.70 -3.69 2.14
C GLY A 37 13.60 -3.17 1.20
N TYR A 38 12.35 -3.63 1.38
CA TYR A 38 11.21 -3.26 0.53
C TYR A 38 10.85 -1.78 0.65
N LEU A 39 10.92 -1.23 1.86
CA LEU A 39 10.66 0.19 2.07
C LEU A 39 11.77 1.05 1.47
N LEU A 40 13.04 0.69 1.68
CA LEU A 40 14.16 1.45 1.14
C LEU A 40 14.13 1.48 -0.39
N ILE A 41 13.99 0.33 -1.05
CA ILE A 41 13.96 0.27 -2.52
C ILE A 41 12.73 0.98 -3.08
N GLY A 42 11.57 0.82 -2.43
CA GLY A 42 10.35 1.47 -2.87
C GLY A 42 10.38 2.99 -2.65
N LEU A 43 10.98 3.50 -1.57
CA LEU A 43 11.15 4.95 -1.38
C LEU A 43 12.09 5.57 -2.43
N ILE A 44 13.20 4.90 -2.73
CA ILE A 44 14.13 5.34 -3.77
C ILE A 44 13.40 5.38 -5.13
N LEU A 45 12.70 4.30 -5.47
CA LEU A 45 11.93 4.20 -6.70
C LEU A 45 10.84 5.26 -6.78
N PHE A 46 10.08 5.45 -5.69
CA PHE A 46 9.05 6.48 -5.58
C PHE A 46 9.64 7.87 -5.82
N ALA A 47 10.74 8.23 -5.16
CA ALA A 47 11.36 9.54 -5.29
C ALA A 47 11.82 9.83 -6.73
N ILE A 48 12.43 8.83 -7.39
CA ILE A 48 12.87 8.95 -8.78
C ILE A 48 11.67 9.15 -9.71
N VAL A 49 10.65 8.29 -9.59
CA VAL A 49 9.46 8.34 -10.45
C VAL A 49 8.66 9.61 -10.22
N TRP A 50 8.49 10.01 -8.95
CA TRP A 50 7.84 11.26 -8.58
C TRP A 50 8.56 12.45 -9.20
N ALA A 51 9.88 12.53 -9.11
CA ALA A 51 10.64 13.64 -9.69
C ALA A 51 10.47 13.69 -11.22
N ILE A 52 10.60 12.56 -11.90
CA ILE A 52 10.37 12.49 -13.36
C ILE A 52 8.94 12.93 -13.70
N ALA A 53 7.95 12.40 -12.99
CA ALA A 53 6.54 12.71 -13.22
C ALA A 53 6.14 14.13 -12.82
N TYR A 54 6.92 14.81 -11.97
CA TYR A 54 6.71 16.21 -11.63
C TYR A 54 7.23 17.15 -12.74
N PHE A 55 8.39 16.83 -13.33
CA PHE A 55 9.04 17.71 -14.30
C PHE A 55 8.63 17.47 -15.77
N VAL A 56 8.08 16.30 -16.12
CA VAL A 56 7.86 15.90 -17.54
C VAL A 56 6.40 16.03 -18.03
N PRO A 57 5.40 15.37 -17.43
CA PRO A 57 4.08 15.17 -18.04
C PRO A 57 3.12 16.36 -17.89
N GLY A 58 3.47 17.38 -17.10
CA GLY A 58 2.56 18.46 -16.72
C GLY A 58 1.59 18.09 -15.58
N GLU A 59 1.09 19.10 -14.88
CA GLU A 59 0.15 18.93 -13.77
C GLU A 59 -1.24 18.47 -14.25
N GLY A 60 -1.84 17.51 -13.56
CA GLY A 60 -3.21 17.01 -13.79
C GLY A 60 -3.36 16.06 -14.97
N THR A 61 -2.28 15.69 -15.65
CA THR A 61 -2.30 14.90 -16.90
C THR A 61 -3.00 13.54 -16.76
N LEU A 62 -3.03 12.95 -15.56
CA LEU A 62 -3.70 11.66 -15.33
C LEU A 62 -5.08 11.78 -14.67
N ARG A 63 -5.55 12.98 -14.35
CA ARG A 63 -6.71 13.19 -13.46
C ARG A 63 -8.00 12.54 -13.97
N ASN A 64 -8.18 12.46 -15.29
CA ASN A 64 -9.36 11.86 -15.94
C ASN A 64 -9.07 10.50 -16.57
N THR A 65 -8.00 9.82 -16.13
CA THR A 65 -7.66 8.49 -16.65
C THR A 65 -8.33 7.41 -15.80
N PHE A 66 -8.52 6.24 -16.40
CA PHE A 66 -9.02 5.06 -15.68
C PHE A 66 -8.24 4.76 -14.39
N LEU A 67 -6.93 5.05 -14.41
CA LEU A 67 -6.04 4.89 -13.27
C LEU A 67 -6.46 5.73 -12.06
N VAL A 68 -7.05 6.91 -12.26
CA VAL A 68 -7.48 7.81 -11.19
C VAL A 68 -8.97 7.58 -10.87
N ASP A 69 -9.82 7.57 -11.89
CA ASP A 69 -11.28 7.54 -11.71
C ASP A 69 -11.82 6.22 -11.17
N LYS A 70 -11.31 5.07 -11.63
CA LYS A 70 -11.83 3.76 -11.20
C LYS A 70 -11.13 3.19 -9.98
N LEU A 71 -9.85 3.53 -9.77
CA LEU A 71 -9.11 3.04 -8.60
C LEU A 71 -9.39 3.89 -7.35
N PHE A 72 -9.71 5.18 -7.49
CA PHE A 72 -9.87 6.08 -6.34
C PHE A 72 -11.23 6.81 -6.26
N GLY A 73 -12.13 6.64 -7.24
CA GLY A 73 -13.45 7.31 -7.30
C GLY A 73 -14.53 6.71 -6.40
N ILE A 74 -14.25 6.49 -5.11
CA ILE A 74 -15.22 5.89 -4.17
C ILE A 74 -16.17 6.97 -3.62
N LYS A 75 -17.46 6.89 -3.97
CA LYS A 75 -18.49 7.82 -3.48
C LYS A 75 -19.22 7.32 -2.22
N GLY A 76 -19.71 8.28 -1.44
CA GLY A 76 -20.57 8.07 -0.26
C GLY A 76 -22.01 7.71 -0.64
N SER A 77 -22.92 7.85 0.31
CA SER A 77 -24.37 7.70 0.15
C SER A 77 -25.07 9.01 0.49
N GLU A 78 -25.87 9.51 -0.44
CA GLU A 78 -26.71 10.70 -0.26
C GLU A 78 -27.93 10.46 0.64
N THR A 79 -28.31 9.20 0.85
CA THR A 79 -29.57 8.85 1.53
C THR A 79 -29.39 8.34 2.95
N ILE A 80 -28.14 8.19 3.42
CA ILE A 80 -27.88 7.57 4.73
C ILE A 80 -28.42 8.43 5.88
N GLY A 81 -28.25 9.75 5.82
CA GLY A 81 -28.81 10.68 6.81
C GLY A 81 -30.33 10.60 6.85
N ASN A 82 -30.99 10.74 5.70
CA ASN A 82 -32.45 10.72 5.60
C ASN A 82 -33.05 9.40 6.12
N ARG A 83 -32.39 8.26 5.84
CA ARG A 83 -32.82 6.95 6.35
C ARG A 83 -32.75 6.85 7.88
N TRP A 84 -31.73 7.45 8.49
CA TRP A 84 -31.58 7.42 9.95
C TRP A 84 -32.43 8.48 10.64
N GLU A 85 -32.63 9.63 10.02
CA GLU A 85 -33.57 10.66 10.48
C GLU A 85 -35.00 10.11 10.53
N ALA A 86 -35.43 9.37 9.50
CA ALA A 86 -36.74 8.70 9.51
C ALA A 86 -36.91 7.65 10.63
N ARG A 87 -35.82 7.15 11.21
CA ARG A 87 -35.83 6.12 12.26
C ARG A 87 -35.65 6.68 13.67
N LEU A 88 -34.81 7.71 13.83
CA LEU A 88 -34.43 8.27 15.13
C LEU A 88 -35.05 9.64 15.39
N GLY A 89 -35.72 10.24 14.40
CA GLY A 89 -36.20 11.62 14.43
C GLY A 89 -35.12 12.61 13.99
N ALA A 90 -35.49 13.89 13.94
CA ALA A 90 -34.60 14.99 13.52
C ALA A 90 -33.36 15.12 14.41
N THR A 91 -33.50 14.82 15.71
CA THR A 91 -32.40 14.83 16.68
C THR A 91 -32.36 13.56 17.52
N PHE A 92 -31.17 13.20 17.98
CA PHE A 92 -30.98 12.14 18.99
C PHE A 92 -30.03 12.61 20.09
N LYS A 93 -30.19 12.04 21.30
CA LYS A 93 -29.34 12.37 22.44
C LYS A 93 -28.33 11.26 22.70
N LEU A 94 -27.05 11.62 22.82
CA LEU A 94 -25.96 10.74 23.22
C LEU A 94 -25.11 11.45 24.28
N PHE A 95 -24.85 10.78 25.41
CA PHE A 95 -24.09 11.34 26.54
C PHE A 95 -24.53 12.77 26.95
N LYS A 96 -25.86 12.99 27.02
CA LYS A 96 -26.51 14.28 27.36
C LYS A 96 -26.33 15.40 26.33
N LYS A 97 -25.70 15.15 25.18
CA LYS A 97 -25.63 16.09 24.05
C LYS A 97 -26.67 15.72 22.99
N GLU A 98 -27.28 16.73 22.40
CA GLU A 98 -28.24 16.58 21.31
C GLU A 98 -27.55 16.79 19.98
N TYR A 99 -27.80 15.88 19.05
CA TYR A 99 -27.16 15.83 17.74
C TYR A 99 -28.22 15.85 16.65
N GLN A 100 -27.95 16.55 15.55
CA GLN A 100 -28.77 16.46 14.35
C GLN A 100 -28.52 15.11 13.67
N THR A 101 -29.58 14.29 13.56
CA THR A 101 -29.46 12.91 13.07
C THR A 101 -28.91 12.90 11.64
N ALA A 102 -29.52 13.66 10.73
CA ALA A 102 -29.10 13.69 9.34
C ALA A 102 -27.63 14.09 9.18
N GLU A 103 -27.18 15.13 9.88
CA GLU A 103 -25.80 15.61 9.82
C GLU A 103 -24.80 14.56 10.31
N VAL A 104 -25.04 13.95 11.46
CA VAL A 104 -24.11 12.94 12.02
C VAL A 104 -24.00 11.74 11.09
N PHE A 105 -25.12 11.22 10.58
CA PHE A 105 -25.09 10.05 9.71
C PHE A 105 -24.59 10.37 8.30
N ASN A 106 -24.89 11.54 7.74
CA ASN A 106 -24.31 11.98 6.47
C ASN A 106 -22.81 12.20 6.56
N ASN A 107 -22.27 12.59 7.71
CA ASN A 107 -20.83 12.75 7.89
C ASN A 107 -20.16 11.43 8.34
N TRP A 108 -20.40 11.00 9.58
CA TRP A 108 -19.72 9.84 10.17
C TRP A 108 -20.21 8.51 9.62
N GLY A 109 -21.50 8.40 9.29
CA GLY A 109 -22.02 7.21 8.62
C GLY A 109 -21.40 7.02 7.23
N ASN A 110 -21.26 8.09 6.45
CA ASN A 110 -20.53 8.03 5.18
C ASN A 110 -19.03 7.77 5.37
N ILE A 111 -18.38 8.38 6.36
CA ILE A 111 -16.96 8.08 6.65
C ILE A 111 -16.77 6.59 6.89
N LEU A 112 -17.58 5.96 7.73
CA LEU A 112 -17.49 4.52 8.01
C LEU A 112 -17.80 3.66 6.77
N LEU A 113 -18.83 4.03 6.01
CA LEU A 113 -19.21 3.32 4.79
C LEU A 113 -18.12 3.41 3.71
N VAL A 114 -17.57 4.61 3.48
CA VAL A 114 -16.48 4.83 2.54
C VAL A 114 -15.21 4.15 3.03
N THR A 115 -14.92 4.16 4.34
CA THR A 115 -13.79 3.41 4.94
C THR A 115 -13.88 1.94 4.58
N LEU A 116 -15.04 1.32 4.74
CA LEU A 116 -15.23 -0.10 4.41
C LEU A 116 -15.05 -0.34 2.90
N LYS A 117 -15.58 0.53 2.04
CA LYS A 117 -15.39 0.40 0.58
C LYS A 117 -13.92 0.50 0.18
N VAL A 118 -13.20 1.50 0.69
CA VAL A 118 -11.76 1.72 0.44
C VAL A 118 -10.95 0.54 0.96
N PHE A 119 -11.24 0.09 2.18
CA PHE A 119 -10.57 -1.06 2.78
C PHE A 119 -10.78 -2.33 1.96
N LEU A 120 -12.03 -2.64 1.56
CA LEU A 120 -12.33 -3.81 0.74
C LEU A 120 -11.66 -3.74 -0.63
N HIS A 121 -11.61 -2.55 -1.25
CA HIS A 121 -10.89 -2.35 -2.50
C HIS A 121 -9.42 -2.72 -2.37
N HIS A 122 -8.72 -2.17 -1.36
CA HIS A 122 -7.33 -2.51 -1.12
C HIS A 122 -7.14 -3.96 -0.66
N ALA A 123 -8.03 -4.51 0.16
CA ALA A 123 -7.96 -5.89 0.60
C ALA A 123 -8.05 -6.86 -0.59
N VAL A 124 -8.92 -6.58 -1.57
CA VAL A 124 -8.99 -7.33 -2.83
C VAL A 124 -7.70 -7.19 -3.62
N ALA A 125 -7.16 -5.97 -3.75
CA ALA A 125 -5.89 -5.74 -4.45
C ALA A 125 -4.71 -6.49 -3.79
N VAL A 126 -4.59 -6.42 -2.47
CA VAL A 126 -3.60 -7.17 -1.68
C VAL A 126 -3.77 -8.68 -1.91
N PHE A 127 -5.00 -9.19 -1.79
CA PHE A 127 -5.26 -10.61 -1.96
C PHE A 127 -4.82 -11.08 -3.35
N LEU A 128 -5.25 -10.39 -4.41
CA LEU A 128 -4.97 -10.77 -5.80
C LEU A 128 -3.51 -10.56 -6.19
N PHE A 129 -2.91 -9.43 -5.82
CA PHE A 129 -1.62 -9.02 -6.38
C PHE A 129 -0.45 -9.16 -5.42
N ILE A 130 -0.70 -9.35 -4.11
CA ILE A 130 0.37 -9.67 -3.16
C ILE A 130 0.26 -11.14 -2.77
N PHE A 131 -0.85 -11.58 -2.19
CA PHE A 131 -0.93 -12.95 -1.66
C PHE A 131 -0.91 -14.01 -2.76
N LEU A 132 -1.71 -13.87 -3.82
CA LEU A 132 -1.70 -14.82 -4.93
C LEU A 132 -0.43 -14.74 -5.77
N LEU A 133 0.12 -13.55 -6.01
CA LEU A 133 1.38 -13.43 -6.76
C LEU A 133 2.58 -13.93 -5.96
N ASN A 134 2.59 -13.81 -4.63
CA ASN A 134 3.63 -14.42 -3.80
C ASN A 134 3.65 -15.96 -3.88
N ARG A 135 2.59 -16.59 -4.42
CA ARG A 135 2.56 -18.01 -4.77
C ARG A 135 3.54 -18.38 -5.89
N PHE A 136 4.05 -17.39 -6.62
CA PHE A 136 4.95 -17.61 -7.74
C PHE A 136 6.27 -16.86 -7.48
N ARG A 137 7.39 -17.51 -7.78
CA ARG A 137 8.72 -16.96 -7.55
C ARG A 137 9.60 -17.12 -8.78
N ILE A 138 10.38 -16.09 -9.09
CA ILE A 138 11.42 -16.14 -10.12
C ILE A 138 12.76 -15.90 -9.44
N GLY A 139 13.63 -16.90 -9.43
CA GLY A 139 14.85 -16.91 -8.65
C GLY A 139 14.56 -16.70 -7.16
N ARG A 140 14.97 -15.55 -6.62
CA ARG A 140 14.72 -15.15 -5.21
C ARG A 140 13.53 -14.22 -5.03
N SER A 141 12.95 -13.72 -6.12
CA SER A 141 11.94 -12.65 -6.10
C SER A 141 10.53 -13.22 -6.23
N PRO A 142 9.64 -13.03 -5.23
CA PRO A 142 8.24 -13.38 -5.39
C PRO A 142 7.55 -12.42 -6.37
N LEU A 143 6.55 -12.86 -7.12
CA LEU A 143 5.85 -11.99 -8.08
C LEU A 143 5.14 -10.81 -7.41
N GLY A 144 4.73 -10.94 -6.15
CA GLY A 144 4.13 -9.83 -5.41
C GLY A 144 5.10 -8.66 -5.18
N LEU A 145 6.42 -8.90 -5.17
CA LEU A 145 7.41 -7.82 -5.14
C LEU A 145 7.37 -6.98 -6.41
N PHE A 146 7.19 -7.61 -7.58
CA PHE A 146 7.06 -6.87 -8.84
C PHE A 146 5.80 -6.00 -8.86
N TYR A 147 4.68 -6.53 -8.35
CA TYR A 147 3.47 -5.73 -8.18
C TYR A 147 3.69 -4.55 -7.23
N TYR A 148 4.32 -4.76 -6.08
CA TYR A 148 4.60 -3.68 -5.13
C TYR A 148 5.45 -2.57 -5.75
N LEU A 149 6.48 -2.93 -6.53
CA LEU A 149 7.31 -1.95 -7.26
C LEU A 149 6.52 -1.26 -8.37
N LEU A 150 5.69 -1.97 -9.13
CA LEU A 150 4.80 -1.38 -10.13
C LEU A 150 3.82 -0.40 -9.48
N TYR A 151 3.17 -0.78 -8.39
CA TYR A 151 2.28 0.08 -7.61
C TYR A 151 3.01 1.33 -7.12
N THR A 152 4.27 1.19 -6.66
CA THR A 152 5.14 2.29 -6.25
C THR A 152 5.41 3.27 -7.40
N ILE A 153 5.63 2.76 -8.62
CA ILE A 153 5.77 3.60 -9.82
C ILE A 153 4.45 4.33 -10.10
N LEU A 154 3.33 3.61 -10.16
CA LEU A 154 2.03 4.20 -10.48
C LEU A 154 1.64 5.31 -9.50
N ILE A 155 1.78 5.07 -8.19
CA ILE A 155 1.49 6.11 -7.19
C ILE A 155 2.49 7.27 -7.31
N GLY A 156 3.77 7.01 -7.54
CA GLY A 156 4.78 8.06 -7.79
C GLY A 156 4.39 8.98 -8.95
N ILE A 157 3.85 8.43 -10.04
CA ILE A 157 3.38 9.22 -11.19
C ILE A 157 2.14 10.04 -10.81
N VAL A 158 1.16 9.45 -10.10
CA VAL A 158 -0.05 10.16 -9.65
C VAL A 158 0.33 11.33 -8.73
N VAL A 159 1.25 11.11 -7.79
CA VAL A 159 1.73 12.15 -6.87
C VAL A 159 2.51 13.22 -7.63
N GLY A 160 3.41 12.83 -8.54
CA GLY A 160 4.26 13.75 -9.30
C GLY A 160 3.44 14.67 -10.21
N THR A 161 2.41 14.12 -10.85
CA THR A 161 1.50 14.88 -11.71
C THR A 161 0.38 15.59 -10.94
N ASN A 162 0.30 15.50 -9.62
CA ASN A 162 -0.83 16.00 -8.82
C ASN A 162 -2.21 15.53 -9.34
N SER A 163 -2.29 14.29 -9.80
CA SER A 163 -3.51 13.76 -10.44
C SER A 163 -4.45 13.05 -9.46
N TYR A 164 -4.48 13.49 -8.21
CA TYR A 164 -5.43 12.95 -7.23
C TYR A 164 -6.88 13.29 -7.61
N PRO A 165 -7.86 12.43 -7.26
CA PRO A 165 -9.27 12.74 -7.50
C PRO A 165 -9.81 13.84 -6.55
N TYR A 166 -9.11 14.12 -5.45
CA TYR A 166 -9.41 15.18 -4.47
C TYR A 166 -8.37 16.29 -4.50
N PRO A 167 -8.72 17.52 -4.05
CA PRO A 167 -7.79 18.64 -4.05
C PRO A 167 -6.56 18.36 -3.18
N ALA A 168 -5.40 18.73 -3.73
CA ALA A 168 -4.13 18.69 -3.02
C ALA A 168 -4.21 19.47 -1.69
N GLN A 169 -3.69 18.87 -0.63
CA GLN A 169 -3.71 19.45 0.71
C GLN A 169 -2.41 20.23 0.95
N GLY A 170 -2.46 21.57 1.01
CA GLY A 170 -1.28 22.41 1.31
C GLY A 170 -0.83 23.30 0.14
N PHE A 171 0.37 23.87 0.23
CA PHE A 171 0.90 24.81 -0.77
C PHE A 171 1.28 24.12 -2.09
N THR A 172 1.09 24.85 -3.20
CA THR A 172 0.94 24.36 -4.57
C THR A 172 2.05 23.45 -5.12
N PRO A 173 3.35 23.54 -4.77
CA PRO A 173 4.32 22.56 -5.28
C PRO A 173 4.38 21.26 -4.47
N LEU A 174 3.91 21.26 -3.20
CA LEU A 174 4.06 20.12 -2.28
C LEU A 174 2.73 19.50 -1.85
N GLY A 175 1.60 20.09 -2.24
CA GLY A 175 0.28 19.64 -1.80
C GLY A 175 0.00 18.17 -2.12
N ALA A 176 0.45 17.69 -3.28
CA ALA A 176 0.34 16.28 -3.67
C ALA A 176 1.17 15.35 -2.78
N LEU A 177 2.38 15.77 -2.39
CA LEU A 177 3.24 15.02 -1.46
C LEU A 177 2.65 15.01 -0.05
N VAL A 178 2.14 16.13 0.45
CA VAL A 178 1.46 16.19 1.75
C VAL A 178 0.25 15.25 1.77
N THR A 179 -0.49 15.22 0.66
CA THR A 179 -1.63 14.31 0.47
C THR A 179 -1.17 12.85 0.51
N PHE A 180 -0.09 12.50 -0.19
CA PHE A 180 0.55 11.19 -0.09
C PHE A 180 0.93 10.83 1.35
N PHE A 181 1.63 11.71 2.07
CA PHE A 181 2.06 11.45 3.44
C PHE A 181 0.90 11.24 4.42
N ARG A 182 -0.27 11.84 4.15
CA ARG A 182 -1.45 11.73 5.03
C ARG A 182 -2.14 10.36 4.99
N PHE A 183 -2.20 9.69 3.84
CA PHE A 183 -2.83 8.36 3.73
C PHE A 183 -2.10 7.44 2.74
N GLY A 184 -1.68 7.93 1.57
CA GLY A 184 -1.05 7.12 0.52
C GLY A 184 0.22 6.40 0.97
N LEU A 185 1.05 7.05 1.79
CA LEU A 185 2.25 6.44 2.38
C LEU A 185 1.86 5.26 3.29
N TRP A 186 0.76 5.38 4.04
CA TRP A 186 0.30 4.33 4.94
C TRP A 186 -0.27 3.13 4.18
N VAL A 187 -1.00 3.36 3.07
CA VAL A 187 -1.43 2.30 2.15
C VAL A 187 -0.20 1.60 1.56
N TRP A 188 0.73 2.36 0.99
CA TRP A 188 1.97 1.83 0.42
C TRP A 188 2.80 1.05 1.45
N PHE A 189 2.95 1.58 2.66
CA PHE A 189 3.64 0.92 3.77
C PHE A 189 2.95 -0.40 4.15
N SER A 190 1.61 -0.40 4.24
CA SER A 190 0.83 -1.61 4.53
C SER A 190 1.07 -2.71 3.49
N TYR A 191 1.15 -2.36 2.20
CA TYR A 191 1.46 -3.31 1.13
C TYR A 191 2.86 -3.90 1.30
N GLY A 192 3.84 -3.08 1.69
CA GLY A 192 5.20 -3.54 1.98
C GLY A 192 5.26 -4.53 3.14
N LEU A 193 4.51 -4.29 4.22
CA LEU A 193 4.41 -5.22 5.36
C LEU A 193 3.75 -6.54 4.95
N LEU A 194 2.61 -6.46 4.25
CA LEU A 194 1.85 -7.64 3.81
C LEU A 194 2.66 -8.49 2.82
N LEU A 195 3.43 -7.85 1.94
CA LEU A 195 4.41 -8.52 1.09
C LEU A 195 5.48 -9.23 1.93
N ALA A 196 6.13 -8.53 2.87
CA ALA A 196 7.21 -9.10 3.69
C ALA A 196 6.77 -10.29 4.56
N ALA A 197 5.55 -10.24 5.10
CA ALA A 197 4.98 -11.32 5.88
C ALA A 197 4.64 -12.56 5.04
N THR A 198 4.36 -12.38 3.74
CA THR A 198 3.87 -13.46 2.87
C THR A 198 4.86 -13.87 1.77
N THR A 199 6.08 -13.32 1.75
CA THR A 199 7.13 -13.65 0.79
C THR A 199 7.40 -15.15 0.69
N ASN A 200 7.27 -15.89 1.80
CA ASN A 200 7.51 -17.33 1.88
C ASN A 200 6.33 -18.19 1.44
N TRP A 201 5.25 -17.57 0.96
CA TRP A 201 4.10 -18.28 0.42
C TRP A 201 4.34 -18.79 -0.99
N THR A 202 5.45 -19.45 -1.26
CA THR A 202 5.73 -20.00 -2.59
C THR A 202 4.95 -21.29 -2.84
N TRP A 203 4.36 -21.40 -4.03
CA TRP A 203 3.80 -22.63 -4.59
C TRP A 203 4.66 -23.14 -5.74
N LEU A 204 4.95 -22.26 -6.72
CA LEU A 204 5.77 -22.56 -7.89
C LEU A 204 6.96 -21.59 -7.97
N LYS A 205 8.08 -22.10 -8.46
CA LYS A 205 9.30 -21.33 -8.66
C LYS A 205 9.99 -21.72 -9.96
N THR A 206 10.53 -20.73 -10.66
CA THR A 206 11.46 -20.93 -11.79
C THR A 206 12.80 -20.28 -11.49
N GLY A 207 13.88 -20.75 -12.14
CA GLY A 207 15.22 -20.18 -11.99
C GLY A 207 15.37 -18.78 -12.62
N SER A 208 14.65 -18.51 -13.71
CA SER A 208 14.76 -17.28 -14.50
C SER A 208 13.46 -16.95 -15.23
N LEU A 209 13.31 -15.70 -15.69
CA LEU A 209 12.20 -15.27 -16.55
C LEU A 209 12.16 -15.99 -17.91
N LEU A 210 13.32 -16.46 -18.37
CA LEU A 210 13.48 -17.15 -19.67
C LEU A 210 13.46 -18.69 -19.53
N ASP A 211 13.22 -19.18 -18.31
CA ASP A 211 13.22 -20.60 -18.01
C ASP A 211 11.78 -21.07 -17.79
N ASP A 212 11.33 -21.98 -18.65
CA ASP A 212 9.98 -22.53 -18.63
C ASP A 212 9.83 -23.65 -17.57
N SER A 213 10.92 -24.02 -16.87
CA SER A 213 10.91 -25.10 -15.87
C SER A 213 10.40 -24.65 -14.49
N TRP A 214 9.07 -24.55 -14.37
CA TRP A 214 8.42 -24.32 -13.08
C TRP A 214 8.51 -25.55 -12.17
N GLN A 215 9.15 -25.37 -11.01
CA GLN A 215 9.27 -26.37 -9.96
C GLN A 215 8.28 -26.10 -8.84
N ARG A 216 7.66 -27.16 -8.33
CA ARG A 216 6.70 -27.08 -7.22
C ARG A 216 7.44 -27.13 -5.89
N GLU A 217 7.37 -26.04 -5.11
CA GLU A 217 7.92 -25.97 -3.74
C GLU A 217 6.85 -26.23 -2.67
N GLY A 218 5.55 -26.10 -2.99
CA GLY A 218 4.46 -26.21 -2.01
C GLY A 218 3.11 -26.67 -2.57
N LYS A 219 2.02 -26.41 -1.83
CA LYS A 219 0.63 -26.65 -2.29
C LYS A 219 -0.09 -25.32 -2.44
N PHE A 220 -0.80 -25.10 -3.55
CA PHE A 220 -1.44 -23.81 -3.87
C PHE A 220 -2.44 -23.30 -2.82
N TRP A 221 -3.26 -24.19 -2.24
CA TRP A 221 -4.28 -23.82 -1.25
C TRP A 221 -3.83 -24.01 0.21
N SER A 222 -2.57 -24.36 0.46
CA SER A 222 -2.06 -24.37 1.84
C SER A 222 -1.46 -23.02 2.17
N TRP A 223 -2.01 -22.35 3.18
CA TRP A 223 -1.36 -21.24 3.85
C TRP A 223 -0.14 -21.79 4.61
N PRO A 224 1.09 -21.39 4.27
CA PRO A 224 2.26 -21.82 5.02
C PRO A 224 2.14 -21.38 6.48
N GLN A 225 2.77 -22.14 7.36
CA GLN A 225 2.89 -21.73 8.75
C GLN A 225 3.78 -20.49 8.82
N LEU A 226 3.17 -19.37 9.21
CA LEU A 226 3.88 -18.14 9.53
C LEU A 226 4.61 -18.28 10.86
N THR A 227 5.82 -17.72 10.94
CA THR A 227 6.50 -17.51 12.23
C THR A 227 5.74 -16.50 13.10
N SER A 228 6.11 -16.38 14.39
CA SER A 228 5.48 -15.37 15.26
C SER A 228 5.64 -13.95 14.68
N ASP A 229 6.86 -13.60 14.29
CA ASP A 229 7.18 -12.29 13.72
C ASP A 229 6.42 -12.03 12.42
N GLU A 230 6.29 -13.03 11.54
CA GLU A 230 5.54 -12.87 10.30
C GLU A 230 4.03 -12.69 10.54
N LYS A 231 3.46 -13.32 11.57
CA LYS A 231 2.06 -13.11 11.96
C LYS A 231 1.85 -11.69 12.47
N GLU A 232 2.74 -11.20 13.33
CA GLU A 232 2.67 -9.83 13.85
C GLU A 232 2.73 -8.82 12.71
N VAL A 233 3.70 -8.97 11.80
CA VAL A 233 3.83 -8.10 10.62
C VAL A 233 2.58 -8.17 9.72
N LEU A 234 2.00 -9.36 9.52
CA LEU A 234 0.76 -9.51 8.75
C LEU A 234 -0.39 -8.72 9.40
N ILE A 235 -0.58 -8.87 10.71
CA ILE A 235 -1.62 -8.16 11.47
C ILE A 235 -1.39 -6.65 11.40
N PHE A 236 -0.16 -6.19 11.62
CA PHE A 236 0.15 -4.76 11.51
C PHE A 236 -0.10 -4.24 10.09
N GLY A 237 0.26 -5.00 9.06
CA GLY A 237 -0.06 -4.66 7.67
C GLY A 237 -1.56 -4.45 7.46
N LEU A 238 -2.41 -5.35 7.94
CA LEU A 238 -3.87 -5.23 7.84
C LEU A 238 -4.42 -4.04 8.66
N LEU A 239 -3.87 -3.79 9.85
CA LEU A 239 -4.27 -2.65 10.69
C LEU A 239 -3.89 -1.32 10.04
N PHE A 240 -2.66 -1.19 9.49
CA PHE A 240 -2.27 0.00 8.73
C PHE A 240 -3.15 0.18 7.49
N LEU A 241 -3.56 -0.89 6.84
CA LEU A 241 -4.49 -0.81 5.72
C LEU A 241 -5.87 -0.28 6.15
N LEU A 242 -6.38 -0.72 7.30
CA LEU A 242 -7.63 -0.21 7.85
C LEU A 242 -7.54 1.27 8.25
N VAL A 243 -6.48 1.65 8.98
CA VAL A 243 -6.28 3.04 9.42
C VAL A 243 -6.10 3.98 8.24
N SER A 244 -5.34 3.58 7.22
CA SER A 244 -5.15 4.37 5.99
C SER A 244 -6.46 4.52 5.21
N SER A 245 -7.27 3.46 5.12
CA SER A 245 -8.61 3.51 4.51
C SER A 245 -9.53 4.49 5.23
N PHE A 246 -9.45 4.56 6.57
CA PHE A 246 -10.20 5.54 7.36
C PHE A 246 -9.73 6.97 7.12
N ALA A 247 -8.40 7.18 7.04
CA ALA A 247 -7.82 8.49 6.74
C ALA A 247 -8.24 8.99 5.34
N GLU A 248 -8.21 8.13 4.33
CA GLU A 248 -8.66 8.44 2.97
C GLU A 248 -10.16 8.72 2.91
N ALA A 249 -10.98 7.90 3.57
CA ALA A 249 -12.43 8.11 3.62
C ALA A 249 -12.81 9.46 4.22
N ARG A 250 -12.10 9.92 5.26
CA ARG A 250 -12.29 11.28 5.81
C ARG A 250 -11.97 12.37 4.80
N LEU A 251 -10.94 12.19 3.97
CA LEU A 251 -10.62 13.15 2.92
C LEU A 251 -11.72 13.19 1.85
N ILE A 252 -12.18 12.02 1.41
CA ILE A 252 -13.25 11.89 0.42
C ILE A 252 -14.54 12.53 0.92
N VAL A 253 -14.97 12.20 2.15
CA VAL A 253 -16.24 12.71 2.68
C VAL A 253 -16.16 14.20 3.01
N LEU A 254 -15.10 14.66 3.70
CA LEU A 254 -15.04 16.05 4.16
C LEU A 254 -14.57 17.04 3.09
N TYR A 255 -13.79 16.59 2.09
CA TYR A 255 -13.18 17.48 1.08
C TYR A 255 -13.44 17.05 -0.36
N GLY A 256 -13.74 15.77 -0.60
CA GLY A 256 -13.82 15.15 -1.92
C GLY A 256 -15.17 15.25 -2.63
N ARG A 257 -16.07 16.17 -2.23
CA ARG A 257 -17.41 16.30 -2.84
C ARG A 257 -18.11 14.92 -2.96
N HIS A 258 -18.17 14.14 -1.89
CA HIS A 258 -18.73 12.79 -1.87
C HIS A 258 -20.20 12.64 -2.35
N LEU A 259 -20.87 13.75 -2.66
CA LEU A 259 -22.25 13.91 -3.15
C LEU A 259 -22.33 14.57 -4.54
N LEU A 260 -21.20 14.78 -5.24
CA LEU A 260 -21.16 15.25 -6.64
C LEU A 260 -20.62 14.14 -7.54
#